data_AF-A0A9E5G269-F1
#
_entry.id   AF-A0A9E5G269-F1
#
_cell.length_a   1.000
_cell.length_b   1.000
_cell.length_c   1.000
_cell.angle_alpha   90.00
_cell.angle_beta   90.00
_cell.angle_gamma   90.00
#
_symmetry.space_group_name_H-M   'P 1'
#
loop_
_entity.id
_entity.type
_entity.pdbx_description
1 polymer ?
#
loop_
_entity_poly.entity_id
_entity_poly.type
_entity_poly.pdbx_seq_one_letter_code
_entity_poly.pdbx_strand_id
1 'polypeptide(L)'
;MPSTVDPAQVCELAWTVPGTVALPPWDAIVDTLTIVRGTDQNIYGCIFADNGKAYIGPVGDPSDSFAPPHIYRCRNAGSLTKGPTAITPTSDSPFVRNPSCTANVTGCGEPNQNGTTRSCFESQTGPSCSDADCCNAVCNIDPGCCNVVWDQSCADQAAVTCQTCGSTTASCYVTHSTPSCSDPNCCERVCAIDPSCCNTAWSSDCVTLATTNCLACGAEGSGACDAVHTLPYCDDSTCCTTVCNLNPYCCTTGWDQSCVDTQAVSCQGCGSLNTGPCCIAHSTPYCSNSLCCGAVCALDPFCCTSSWDISCTQVALVTPSCSSESCACGGDLDAGREASCFVVHARIGCADSFCCQTVCQRDPYCCYVTWDEACVEIANDLCSSQPGCLDPVTSLPVNGSCYIAHPTAVGCDKPGCCSQVCAEPDFAYCCQIGWDAKCAARAVEVCDQCGDPLSGSCYSPHSAPNCADGTCCTAVCLID
;
A
#
# COMPACT_ATOMS: atom_id res chain seq x y z
N MET A 1 21.69 28.54 -1.79
CA MET A 1 21.78 27.30 -0.99
C MET A 1 20.45 26.59 -1.06
N PRO A 2 20.31 25.50 -1.82
CA PRO A 2 19.27 24.53 -1.59
C PRO A 2 19.83 23.43 -0.67
N SER A 3 19.34 23.45 0.56
CA SER A 3 19.53 22.41 1.57
C SER A 3 18.46 21.34 1.36
N THR A 4 18.88 20.13 1.00
CA THR A 4 18.47 18.83 1.58
C THR A 4 18.74 17.73 0.54
N VAL A 5 19.74 16.91 0.84
CA VAL A 5 20.05 15.68 0.12
C VAL A 5 18.96 14.66 0.47
N ASP A 6 18.34 14.06 -0.55
CA ASP A 6 17.42 12.93 -0.41
C ASP A 6 18.23 11.63 -0.14
N PRO A 7 18.08 11.01 1.05
CA PRO A 7 18.82 9.81 1.42
C PRO A 7 18.27 8.51 0.81
N ALA A 8 17.15 8.55 0.07
CA ALA A 8 16.59 7.38 -0.62
C ALA A 8 17.18 7.15 -2.03
N GLN A 9 18.04 8.05 -2.50
CA GLN A 9 18.73 7.91 -3.79
C GLN A 9 19.91 6.93 -3.63
N VAL A 10 19.63 5.63 -3.77
CA VAL A 10 20.68 4.66 -4.12
C VAL A 10 21.23 5.11 -5.49
N CYS A 11 22.53 5.39 -5.58
CA CYS A 11 23.20 5.61 -6.86
C CYS A 11 23.29 4.28 -7.62
N GLU A 12 22.16 3.78 -8.11
CA GLU A 12 22.13 2.75 -9.14
C GLU A 12 22.27 3.42 -10.51
N LEU A 13 23.05 2.79 -11.39
CA LEU A 13 23.04 3.13 -12.81
C LEU A 13 21.63 2.87 -13.35
N ALA A 14 20.85 3.93 -13.50
CA ALA A 14 19.59 3.86 -14.21
C ALA A 14 19.89 3.49 -15.67
N TRP A 15 19.61 2.25 -16.08
CA TRP A 15 18.79 1.94 -17.27
C TRP A 15 18.68 0.44 -17.60
N THR A 16 17.45 0.03 -17.92
CA THR A 16 17.11 -1.08 -18.81
C THR A 16 17.09 -0.59 -20.26
N VAL A 17 17.75 -1.32 -21.17
CA VAL A 17 17.60 -1.08 -22.62
C VAL A 17 16.61 -2.10 -23.18
N PRO A 18 15.35 -1.73 -23.49
CA PRO A 18 14.41 -2.65 -24.10
C PRO A 18 14.73 -2.83 -25.58
N GLY A 19 15.05 -4.07 -25.96
CA GLY A 19 15.03 -4.52 -27.35
C GLY A 19 16.20 -4.07 -28.23
N THR A 20 16.38 -4.80 -29.33
CA THR A 20 17.38 -4.60 -30.37
C THR A 20 17.19 -3.25 -31.07
N VAL A 21 17.78 -2.19 -30.53
CA VAL A 21 18.00 -0.94 -31.27
C VAL A 21 19.42 -0.98 -31.80
N ALA A 22 19.55 -1.11 -33.13
CA ALA A 22 20.82 -0.88 -33.80
C ALA A 22 21.17 0.61 -33.67
N LEU A 23 22.07 0.93 -32.74
CA LEU A 23 22.69 2.25 -32.64
C LEU A 23 23.57 2.49 -33.89
N PRO A 24 23.68 3.74 -34.37
CA PRO A 24 24.56 4.05 -35.50
C PRO A 24 26.01 3.64 -35.20
N PRO A 25 26.83 3.34 -36.24
CA PRO A 25 28.24 3.00 -36.05
C PRO A 25 28.95 4.14 -35.32
N TRP A 26 29.82 3.77 -34.38
CA TRP A 26 30.56 4.72 -33.56
C TRP A 26 31.75 5.27 -34.36
N ASP A 27 31.86 6.59 -34.45
CA ASP A 27 32.93 7.28 -35.18
C ASP A 27 34.21 7.45 -34.33
N ALA A 28 34.18 7.04 -33.06
CA ALA A 28 35.31 7.06 -32.13
C ALA A 28 35.18 5.98 -31.05
N ILE A 29 36.34 5.53 -30.53
CA ILE A 29 36.45 4.64 -29.38
C ILE A 29 36.18 5.48 -28.11
N VAL A 30 35.22 5.04 -27.30
CA VAL A 30 34.82 5.71 -26.05
C VAL A 30 35.21 4.81 -24.90
N ASP A 31 36.19 5.22 -24.09
CA ASP A 31 36.84 4.34 -23.12
C ASP A 31 36.37 4.50 -21.66
N THR A 32 35.50 5.45 -21.30
CA THR A 32 34.84 5.50 -19.96
C THR A 32 33.71 6.53 -19.90
N LEU A 33 32.73 6.31 -19.02
CA LEU A 33 31.70 7.29 -18.62
C LEU A 33 31.77 7.47 -17.10
N THR A 34 31.86 8.70 -16.60
CA THR A 34 31.85 8.99 -15.15
C THR A 34 31.18 10.32 -14.85
N ILE A 35 30.49 10.39 -13.71
CA ILE A 35 29.87 11.61 -13.18
C ILE A 35 30.86 12.27 -12.22
N VAL A 36 31.25 13.51 -12.51
CA VAL A 36 32.17 14.30 -11.68
C VAL A 36 31.38 15.34 -10.89
N ARG A 37 31.60 15.45 -9.58
CA ARG A 37 31.21 16.66 -8.81
C ARG A 37 32.29 17.73 -9.00
N GLY A 38 31.97 18.77 -9.76
CA GLY A 38 32.74 20.02 -9.81
C GLY A 38 32.15 21.09 -8.87
N THR A 39 32.95 22.11 -8.55
CA THR A 39 32.54 23.25 -7.69
C THR A 39 31.64 24.28 -8.40
N ASP A 40 31.44 24.18 -9.72
CA ASP A 40 30.60 25.09 -10.49
C ASP A 40 29.29 24.41 -10.94
N GLN A 41 28.18 25.00 -10.53
CA GLN A 41 26.84 24.39 -10.42
C GLN A 41 26.05 24.20 -11.74
N ASN A 42 26.67 24.27 -12.93
CA ASN A 42 25.90 24.35 -14.19
C ASN A 42 26.27 23.34 -15.29
N ILE A 43 26.85 22.19 -14.97
CA ILE A 43 27.01 21.11 -15.97
C ILE A 43 26.64 19.77 -15.35
N TYR A 44 25.37 19.36 -15.51
CA TYR A 44 24.99 17.95 -15.48
C TYR A 44 25.17 17.41 -16.90
N GLY A 45 26.35 16.88 -17.20
CA GLY A 45 26.68 16.33 -18.52
C GLY A 45 28.02 15.59 -18.51
N CYS A 46 28.17 14.62 -19.42
CA CYS A 46 29.36 13.79 -19.57
C CYS A 46 30.60 14.66 -19.81
N ILE A 47 31.66 14.50 -19.00
CA ILE A 47 32.94 15.20 -19.23
C ILE A 47 33.85 14.32 -20.09
N PHE A 48 34.27 14.84 -21.23
CA PHE A 48 35.29 14.25 -22.09
C PHE A 48 36.68 14.56 -21.53
N ALA A 49 37.43 13.54 -21.09
CA ALA A 49 38.85 13.70 -20.78
C ALA A 49 39.67 13.64 -22.08
N ASP A 50 39.59 14.68 -22.90
CA ASP A 50 40.46 14.86 -24.06
C ASP A 50 41.80 15.44 -23.60
N ASN A 51 42.84 14.60 -23.65
CA ASN A 51 44.26 14.96 -23.55
C ASN A 51 44.77 15.61 -22.24
N GLY A 52 43.95 15.65 -21.18
CA GLY A 52 44.36 16.10 -19.83
C GLY A 52 44.34 14.98 -18.79
N LYS A 53 45.23 15.05 -17.79
CA LYS A 53 45.18 14.19 -16.60
C LYS A 53 43.90 14.48 -15.82
N ALA A 54 42.92 13.60 -15.88
CA ALA A 54 41.76 13.63 -15.00
C ALA A 54 42.06 12.81 -13.74
N TYR A 55 41.90 13.42 -12.56
CA TYR A 55 41.94 12.70 -11.28
C TYR A 55 40.51 12.25 -10.96
N ILE A 56 40.26 10.96 -11.14
CA ILE A 56 38.97 10.31 -10.89
C ILE A 56 39.12 9.61 -9.53
N GLY A 57 38.45 10.13 -8.50
CA GLY A 57 38.72 9.75 -7.10
C GLY A 57 38.04 8.44 -6.65
N PRO A 58 38.38 7.87 -5.48
CA PRO A 58 39.29 8.46 -4.51
C PRO A 58 40.73 8.11 -4.89
N VAL A 59 41.51 9.15 -5.15
CA VAL A 59 42.96 9.04 -5.17
C VAL A 59 43.43 10.07 -4.17
N GLY A 60 43.87 9.59 -3.01
CA GLY A 60 44.43 10.43 -1.96
C GLY A 60 45.45 9.71 -1.08
N ASP A 61 45.16 8.47 -0.67
CA ASP A 61 46.03 7.70 0.22
C ASP A 61 46.21 6.24 -0.26
N PRO A 62 47.43 5.66 -0.24
CA PRO A 62 47.65 4.22 -0.37
C PRO A 62 46.84 3.32 0.59
N SER A 63 46.21 3.90 1.62
CA SER A 63 45.31 3.19 2.56
C SER A 63 43.86 3.06 2.09
N ASP A 64 43.47 3.68 0.98
CA ASP A 64 42.08 3.64 0.49
C ASP A 64 41.72 2.25 -0.10
N SER A 65 40.53 1.74 0.18
CA SER A 65 40.06 0.39 -0.25
C SER A 65 39.04 0.41 -1.40
N PHE A 66 38.59 1.59 -1.84
CA PHE A 66 37.44 1.76 -2.72
C PHE A 66 37.79 2.51 -4.02
N ALA A 67 37.34 1.99 -5.17
CA ALA A 67 37.42 2.62 -6.48
C ALA A 67 36.00 2.90 -7.03
N PRO A 68 35.79 3.98 -7.82
CA PRO A 68 34.51 4.19 -8.49
C PRO A 68 34.17 3.01 -9.38
N PRO A 69 32.89 2.60 -9.42
CA PRO A 69 32.45 1.61 -10.39
C PRO A 69 32.67 2.14 -11.81
N HIS A 70 33.48 1.44 -12.58
CA HIS A 70 33.71 1.67 -14.01
C HIS A 70 32.96 0.65 -14.86
N ILE A 71 32.87 0.91 -16.17
CA ILE A 71 32.28 0.00 -17.15
C ILE A 71 33.34 -0.25 -18.22
N TYR A 72 33.62 -1.51 -18.53
CA TYR A 72 34.50 -1.88 -19.63
C TYR A 72 33.73 -2.61 -20.73
N ARG A 73 34.23 -2.47 -21.96
CA ARG A 73 33.68 -3.16 -23.13
C ARG A 73 34.41 -4.46 -23.37
N CYS A 74 33.67 -5.55 -23.34
CA CYS A 74 34.16 -6.90 -23.59
C CYS A 74 34.77 -7.02 -25.00
N ARG A 75 36.02 -7.49 -25.09
CA ARG A 75 36.74 -7.56 -26.38
C ARG A 75 36.09 -8.51 -27.40
N ASN A 76 35.51 -9.61 -26.95
CA ASN A 76 35.07 -10.70 -27.82
C ASN A 76 33.58 -10.63 -28.17
N ALA A 77 32.77 -10.01 -27.30
CA ALA A 77 31.31 -10.00 -27.41
C ALA A 77 30.75 -8.59 -27.67
N GLY A 78 31.54 -7.53 -27.50
CA GLY A 78 31.10 -6.15 -27.68
C GLY A 78 30.10 -5.66 -26.63
N SER A 79 29.70 -6.51 -25.68
CA SER A 79 28.84 -6.19 -24.53
C SER A 79 29.56 -5.31 -23.51
N LEU A 80 28.78 -4.57 -22.73
CA LEU A 80 29.27 -3.76 -21.61
C LEU A 80 29.17 -4.58 -20.31
N THR A 81 30.18 -4.47 -19.45
CA THR A 81 30.23 -5.14 -18.14
C THR A 81 30.79 -4.18 -17.09
N LYS A 82 30.29 -4.27 -15.86
CA LYS A 82 30.76 -3.48 -14.71
C LYS A 82 32.15 -3.97 -14.26
N GLY A 83 33.05 -3.03 -13.99
CA GLY A 83 34.38 -3.29 -13.45
C GLY A 83 34.40 -3.33 -11.90
N PRO A 84 35.51 -3.79 -11.31
CA PRO A 84 35.62 -3.94 -9.86
C PRO A 84 35.59 -2.60 -9.12
N THR A 85 34.99 -2.57 -7.93
CA THR A 85 34.98 -1.39 -7.04
C THR A 85 36.12 -1.40 -6.03
N ALA A 86 37.05 -2.35 -6.11
CA ALA A 86 38.21 -2.48 -5.23
C ALA A 86 39.50 -2.02 -5.94
N ILE A 87 40.40 -1.37 -5.19
CA ILE A 87 41.72 -0.96 -5.70
C ILE A 87 42.63 -2.20 -5.78
N THR A 88 42.82 -2.76 -6.97
CA THR A 88 43.77 -3.88 -7.19
C THR A 88 44.71 -3.62 -8.37
N PRO A 89 45.91 -4.24 -8.40
CA PRO A 89 46.84 -4.13 -9.54
C PRO A 89 46.32 -4.72 -10.85
N THR A 90 45.20 -5.45 -10.81
CA THR A 90 44.68 -6.27 -11.91
C THR A 90 43.29 -5.83 -12.39
N SER A 91 42.63 -4.92 -11.67
CA SER A 91 41.22 -4.53 -11.89
C SER A 91 41.04 -3.55 -13.04
N ASP A 92 42.02 -2.69 -13.31
CA ASP A 92 41.98 -1.77 -14.43
C ASP A 92 43.39 -1.32 -14.78
N SER A 93 43.83 -1.59 -16.01
CA SER A 93 45.10 -1.07 -16.50
C SER A 93 44.82 -0.21 -17.71
N PRO A 94 44.74 1.12 -17.52
CA PRO A 94 44.72 2.07 -18.62
C PRO A 94 45.85 1.71 -19.60
N PHE A 95 45.56 1.75 -20.91
CA PHE A 95 46.49 1.39 -21.98
C PHE A 95 46.79 -0.11 -22.16
N VAL A 96 46.07 -1.00 -21.48
CA VAL A 96 46.10 -2.45 -21.72
C VAL A 96 44.82 -2.90 -22.42
N ARG A 97 44.90 -3.99 -23.18
CA ARG A 97 43.79 -4.53 -23.97
C ARG A 97 42.70 -5.10 -23.05
N ASN A 98 41.44 -4.68 -23.24
CA ASN A 98 40.27 -5.18 -22.52
C ASN A 98 40.20 -6.72 -22.45
N PRO A 99 39.75 -7.28 -21.30
CA PRO A 99 39.65 -8.72 -21.10
C PRO A 99 38.57 -9.38 -21.97
N SER A 100 38.69 -10.69 -22.17
CA SER A 100 37.66 -11.53 -22.80
C SER A 100 36.58 -11.90 -21.78
N CYS A 101 35.31 -11.98 -22.19
CA CYS A 101 34.20 -12.40 -21.31
C CYS A 101 34.26 -13.87 -20.83
N THR A 102 35.35 -14.59 -21.14
CA THR A 102 35.69 -15.94 -20.68
C THR A 102 36.78 -15.94 -19.61
N ALA A 103 37.31 -14.77 -19.23
CA ALA A 103 38.18 -14.66 -18.07
C ALA A 103 37.30 -14.59 -16.81
N ASN A 104 37.48 -15.53 -15.89
CA ASN A 104 36.86 -15.45 -14.57
C ASN A 104 37.47 -14.25 -13.85
N VAL A 105 36.70 -13.18 -13.67
CA VAL A 105 37.08 -12.08 -12.77
C VAL A 105 36.77 -12.56 -11.36
N THR A 106 37.71 -13.29 -10.76
CA THR A 106 37.61 -13.79 -9.38
C THR A 106 38.28 -12.80 -8.44
N GLY A 107 37.52 -11.78 -8.03
CA GLY A 107 37.88 -10.83 -6.99
C GLY A 107 36.81 -10.78 -5.89
N CYS A 108 37.15 -10.21 -4.74
CA CYS A 108 36.18 -9.87 -3.70
C CYS A 108 35.21 -8.79 -4.22
N GLY A 109 33.90 -9.00 -4.03
CA GLY A 109 32.86 -8.08 -4.51
C GLY A 109 32.30 -8.39 -5.91
N GLU A 110 32.84 -9.42 -6.59
CA GLU A 110 32.43 -9.76 -7.95
C GLU A 110 31.21 -10.73 -7.95
N PRO A 111 30.21 -10.52 -8.82
CA PRO A 111 29.18 -11.53 -9.09
C PRO A 111 29.73 -12.67 -9.99
N ASN A 112 28.98 -13.76 -10.08
CA ASN A 112 29.27 -14.85 -11.02
C ASN A 112 29.17 -14.38 -12.49
N GLN A 113 29.70 -15.18 -13.42
CA GLN A 113 29.67 -14.90 -14.86
C GLN A 113 28.25 -14.71 -15.43
N ASN A 114 27.23 -15.26 -14.77
CA ASN A 114 25.81 -15.12 -15.10
C ASN A 114 25.12 -13.94 -14.39
N GLY A 115 25.87 -13.12 -13.63
CA GLY A 115 25.35 -11.98 -12.86
C GLY A 115 24.77 -12.33 -11.49
N THR A 116 24.77 -13.60 -11.06
CA THR A 116 24.27 -13.95 -9.73
C THR A 116 25.29 -13.65 -8.63
N THR A 117 24.81 -13.17 -7.48
CA THR A 117 25.66 -12.91 -6.31
C THR A 117 26.07 -14.21 -5.62
N ARG A 118 27.26 -14.19 -5.02
CA ARG A 118 27.86 -15.26 -4.21
C ARG A 118 27.77 -14.88 -2.74
N SER A 119 27.07 -15.70 -1.96
CA SER A 119 26.98 -15.50 -0.51
C SER A 119 28.35 -15.67 0.13
N CYS A 120 28.71 -14.78 1.06
CA CYS A 120 29.91 -14.97 1.87
C CYS A 120 29.72 -15.99 2.99
N PHE A 121 28.47 -16.31 3.30
CA PHE A 121 28.09 -17.17 4.41
C PHE A 121 27.80 -18.61 3.98
N GLU A 122 28.04 -18.94 2.71
CA GLU A 122 27.88 -20.29 2.17
C GLU A 122 29.18 -20.74 1.48
N SER A 123 29.47 -22.03 1.55
CA SER A 123 30.60 -22.62 0.81
C SER A 123 30.28 -22.74 -0.67
N GLN A 124 31.30 -22.63 -1.51
CA GLN A 124 31.18 -22.62 -2.97
C GLN A 124 32.43 -23.18 -3.66
N THR A 125 32.32 -23.40 -4.96
CA THR A 125 33.36 -24.08 -5.75
C THR A 125 34.45 -23.16 -6.29
N GLY A 126 34.33 -21.85 -6.09
CA GLY A 126 35.30 -20.84 -6.51
C GLY A 126 35.79 -19.96 -5.35
N PRO A 127 36.90 -19.25 -5.53
CA PRO A 127 37.40 -18.29 -4.53
C PRO A 127 36.50 -17.05 -4.45
N SER A 128 36.59 -16.31 -3.34
CA SER A 128 35.94 -15.01 -3.07
C SER A 128 34.40 -14.98 -3.02
N CYS A 129 33.79 -14.04 -2.30
CA CYS A 129 32.34 -13.84 -2.29
C CYS A 129 31.94 -12.42 -2.78
N SER A 130 30.64 -12.15 -2.88
CA SER A 130 30.12 -10.91 -3.49
C SER A 130 29.99 -9.70 -2.56
N ASP A 131 30.15 -9.86 -1.25
CA ASP A 131 30.38 -8.72 -0.35
C ASP A 131 31.89 -8.46 -0.29
N ALA A 132 32.31 -7.31 -0.82
CA ALA A 132 33.72 -6.98 -0.96
C ALA A 132 34.43 -6.81 0.40
N ASP A 133 33.78 -6.19 1.37
CA ASP A 133 34.36 -5.89 2.67
C ASP A 133 34.47 -7.17 3.51
N CYS A 134 33.40 -7.96 3.52
CA CYS A 134 33.44 -9.29 4.13
C CYS A 134 34.52 -10.16 3.50
N CYS A 135 34.54 -10.22 2.17
CA CYS A 135 35.48 -11.03 1.44
C CYS A 135 36.92 -10.61 1.77
N ASN A 136 37.24 -9.32 1.68
CA ASN A 136 38.58 -8.83 1.99
C ASN A 136 38.97 -9.10 3.45
N ALA A 137 38.04 -8.96 4.40
CA ALA A 137 38.29 -9.23 5.81
C ALA A 137 38.63 -10.72 6.07
N VAL A 138 37.87 -11.65 5.48
CA VAL A 138 38.16 -13.09 5.57
C VAL A 138 39.47 -13.42 4.86
N CYS A 139 39.72 -12.81 3.70
CA CYS A 139 40.92 -13.06 2.90
C CYS A 139 42.21 -12.56 3.56
N ASN A 140 42.12 -11.55 4.42
CA ASN A 140 43.24 -11.09 5.25
C ASN A 140 43.57 -12.09 6.37
N ILE A 141 42.59 -12.86 6.83
CA ILE A 141 42.76 -13.91 7.84
C ILE A 141 43.25 -15.21 7.18
N ASP A 142 42.57 -15.62 6.11
CA ASP A 142 42.92 -16.79 5.30
C ASP A 142 42.98 -16.43 3.80
N PRO A 143 44.18 -16.20 3.26
CA PRO A 143 44.38 -15.96 1.83
C PRO A 143 43.97 -17.13 0.93
N GLY A 144 43.73 -18.32 1.48
CA GLY A 144 43.15 -19.46 0.76
C GLY A 144 41.75 -19.16 0.25
N CYS A 145 40.98 -18.35 0.98
CA CYS A 145 39.59 -17.99 0.63
C CYS A 145 39.49 -17.12 -0.63
N CYS A 146 40.48 -16.27 -0.94
CA CYS A 146 40.54 -15.48 -2.19
C CYS A 146 41.31 -16.13 -3.33
N ASN A 147 42.24 -17.05 -3.04
CA ASN A 147 43.16 -17.57 -4.05
C ASN A 147 42.87 -19.00 -4.48
N VAL A 148 42.13 -19.76 -3.66
CA VAL A 148 41.88 -21.18 -3.89
C VAL A 148 40.40 -21.44 -4.00
N VAL A 149 39.67 -21.36 -2.89
CA VAL A 149 38.25 -21.70 -2.81
C VAL A 149 37.63 -21.05 -1.59
N TRP A 150 36.39 -20.59 -1.71
CA TRP A 150 35.61 -20.15 -0.57
C TRP A 150 34.83 -21.35 -0.02
N ASP A 151 35.50 -22.17 0.81
CA ASP A 151 34.93 -23.41 1.37
C ASP A 151 34.14 -23.17 2.68
N GLN A 152 33.76 -24.26 3.37
CA GLN A 152 33.01 -24.15 4.63
C GLN A 152 33.78 -23.40 5.72
N SER A 153 35.11 -23.52 5.76
CA SER A 153 35.91 -22.79 6.74
C SER A 153 35.95 -21.29 6.44
N CYS A 154 35.96 -20.89 5.16
CA CYS A 154 35.81 -19.49 4.74
C CYS A 154 34.43 -18.94 5.11
N ALA A 155 33.36 -19.71 4.90
CA ALA A 155 32.00 -19.33 5.28
C ALA A 155 31.83 -19.22 6.81
N ASP A 156 32.39 -20.15 7.57
CA ASP A 156 32.38 -20.11 9.05
C ASP A 156 33.20 -18.91 9.57
N GLN A 157 34.35 -18.61 8.95
CA GLN A 157 35.15 -17.43 9.27
C GLN A 157 34.41 -16.14 8.91
N ALA A 158 33.68 -16.12 7.79
CA ALA A 158 32.84 -15.00 7.39
C ALA A 158 31.70 -14.77 8.39
N ALA A 159 31.08 -15.82 8.91
CA ALA A 159 30.03 -15.71 9.92
C ALA A 159 30.49 -15.02 11.22
N VAL A 160 31.81 -15.04 11.50
CA VAL A 160 32.43 -14.35 12.64
C VAL A 160 32.98 -12.98 12.25
N THR A 161 33.59 -12.88 11.07
CA THR A 161 34.38 -11.70 10.65
C THR A 161 33.55 -10.64 9.95
N CYS A 162 32.49 -11.06 9.26
CA CYS A 162 31.75 -10.25 8.30
C CYS A 162 30.37 -9.80 8.78
N GLN A 163 30.13 -9.77 10.09
CA GLN A 163 28.87 -9.25 10.59
C GLN A 163 28.86 -7.72 10.50
N THR A 164 28.71 -7.22 9.27
CA THR A 164 28.49 -5.82 8.98
C THR A 164 27.05 -5.46 9.32
N CYS A 165 26.87 -4.21 9.69
CA CYS A 165 25.56 -3.62 9.89
C CYS A 165 24.69 -3.79 8.63
N GLY A 166 23.45 -4.26 8.80
CA GLY A 166 22.52 -4.52 7.69
C GLY A 166 22.62 -5.88 7.01
N SER A 167 23.63 -6.70 7.35
CA SER A 167 23.82 -8.03 6.72
C SER A 167 23.06 -9.17 7.41
N THR A 168 22.45 -8.90 8.56
CA THR A 168 21.61 -9.85 9.31
C THR A 168 20.13 -9.47 9.16
N THR A 169 19.22 -10.45 9.26
CA THR A 169 17.78 -10.19 9.35
C THR A 169 17.31 -9.96 10.78
N ALA A 170 18.23 -9.98 11.77
CA ALA A 170 17.90 -9.81 13.17
C ALA A 170 17.54 -8.36 13.48
N SER A 171 16.43 -8.14 14.20
CA SER A 171 15.95 -6.79 14.54
C SER A 171 16.92 -6.07 15.48
N CYS A 172 17.12 -4.76 15.27
CA CYS A 172 17.88 -3.89 16.17
C CYS A 172 17.20 -3.70 17.54
N TYR A 173 15.92 -4.04 17.66
CA TYR A 173 15.11 -3.78 18.85
C TYR A 173 14.82 -5.05 19.66
N VAL A 174 15.48 -6.17 19.33
CA VAL A 174 15.36 -7.44 20.03
C VAL A 174 16.75 -7.98 20.34
N THR A 175 16.96 -8.54 21.54
CA THR A 175 18.24 -9.14 21.93
C THR A 175 18.51 -10.40 21.13
N HIS A 176 19.75 -10.62 20.71
CA HIS A 176 20.14 -11.86 20.06
C HIS A 176 21.62 -12.19 20.30
N SER A 177 21.98 -13.46 20.12
CA SER A 177 23.33 -13.96 20.44
C SER A 177 24.40 -13.62 19.41
N THR A 178 23.99 -13.13 18.23
CA THR A 178 24.91 -12.66 17.18
C THR A 178 25.16 -11.16 17.31
N PRO A 179 26.33 -10.64 16.91
CA PRO A 179 26.56 -9.21 16.74
C PRO A 179 25.67 -8.54 15.65
N SER A 180 25.69 -7.20 15.62
CA SER A 180 25.09 -6.31 14.59
C SER A 180 23.55 -6.43 14.48
N CYS A 181 22.90 -5.65 13.61
CA CYS A 181 21.45 -5.78 13.38
C CYS A 181 21.06 -5.41 11.94
N SER A 182 19.78 -5.61 11.60
CA SER A 182 19.22 -5.49 10.25
C SER A 182 19.14 -4.08 9.67
N ASP A 183 19.00 -3.05 10.51
CA ASP A 183 19.09 -1.67 10.04
C ASP A 183 20.56 -1.23 10.05
N PRO A 184 21.18 -1.00 8.88
CA PRO A 184 22.59 -0.63 8.80
C PRO A 184 22.88 0.71 9.47
N ASN A 185 21.98 1.70 9.35
CA ASN A 185 22.19 3.02 9.93
C ASN A 185 22.02 3.00 11.46
N CYS A 186 21.04 2.26 11.95
CA CYS A 186 20.88 2.11 13.39
C CYS A 186 22.05 1.35 14.00
N CYS A 187 22.43 0.24 13.36
CA CYS A 187 23.55 -0.57 13.76
C CYS A 187 24.84 0.25 13.85
N GLU A 188 25.21 0.99 12.81
CA GLU A 188 26.42 1.83 12.79
C GLU A 188 26.45 2.85 13.94
N ARG A 189 25.30 3.48 14.25
CA ARG A 189 25.18 4.40 15.39
C ARG A 189 25.41 3.71 16.72
N VAL A 190 24.82 2.52 16.91
CA VAL A 190 24.99 1.74 18.13
C VAL A 190 26.44 1.24 18.25
N CYS A 191 27.04 0.71 17.16
CA CYS A 191 28.44 0.28 17.13
C CYS A 191 29.41 1.41 17.49
N ALA A 192 29.13 2.63 17.04
CA ALA A 192 29.94 3.80 17.34
C ALA A 192 29.90 4.19 18.83
N ILE A 193 28.81 3.86 19.53
CA ILE A 193 28.67 4.11 20.98
C ILE A 193 29.25 2.95 21.78
N ASP A 194 28.91 1.71 21.41
CA ASP A 194 29.39 0.49 22.03
C ASP A 194 29.81 -0.54 20.96
N PRO A 195 31.13 -0.65 20.69
CA PRO A 195 31.64 -1.62 19.73
C PRO A 195 31.34 -3.09 20.08
N SER A 196 31.02 -3.42 21.33
CA SER A 196 30.69 -4.81 21.72
C SER A 196 29.41 -5.31 21.05
N CYS A 197 28.48 -4.40 20.71
CA CYS A 197 27.25 -4.72 19.97
C CYS A 197 27.51 -5.33 18.60
N CYS A 198 28.66 -5.02 18.00
CA CYS A 198 28.98 -5.39 16.62
C CYS A 198 30.17 -6.36 16.53
N ASN A 199 30.79 -6.67 17.69
CA ASN A 199 31.89 -7.62 17.79
C ASN A 199 31.58 -8.85 18.66
N THR A 200 30.54 -8.83 19.49
CA THR A 200 30.25 -9.91 20.44
C THR A 200 28.83 -10.42 20.34
N ALA A 201 27.83 -9.59 20.65
CA ALA A 201 26.41 -9.96 20.60
C ALA A 201 25.53 -8.71 20.72
N TRP A 202 24.32 -8.77 20.19
CA TRP A 202 23.31 -7.73 20.37
C TRP A 202 22.57 -7.90 21.70
N SER A 203 23.17 -7.35 22.75
CA SER A 203 22.70 -7.46 24.13
C SER A 203 21.50 -6.54 24.45
N SER A 204 20.97 -6.61 25.68
CA SER A 204 19.95 -5.67 26.17
C SER A 204 20.41 -4.21 26.15
N ASP A 205 21.71 -3.98 26.34
CA ASP A 205 22.29 -2.65 26.30
C ASP A 205 22.33 -2.12 24.85
N CYS A 206 22.61 -3.00 23.89
CA CYS A 206 22.53 -2.68 22.46
C CYS A 206 21.10 -2.33 22.03
N VAL A 207 20.10 -3.10 22.48
CA VAL A 207 18.67 -2.79 22.25
C VAL A 207 18.29 -1.45 22.86
N THR A 208 18.80 -1.13 24.05
CA THR A 208 18.54 0.16 24.72
C THR A 208 19.16 1.32 23.94
N LEU A 209 20.40 1.17 23.47
CA LEU A 209 21.06 2.13 22.60
C LEU A 209 20.31 2.32 21.27
N ALA A 210 19.86 1.23 20.65
CA ALA A 210 19.09 1.26 19.40
C ALA A 210 17.76 1.99 19.59
N THR A 211 17.02 1.65 20.64
CA THR A 211 15.74 2.30 20.99
C THR A 211 15.91 3.80 21.19
N THR A 212 17.00 4.22 21.84
CA THR A 212 17.25 5.63 22.16
C THR A 212 17.75 6.45 20.97
N ASN A 213 18.59 5.86 20.11
CA ASN A 213 19.33 6.60 19.08
C ASN A 213 18.79 6.41 17.67
N CYS A 214 17.90 5.43 17.45
CA CYS A 214 17.42 5.08 16.11
C CYS A 214 15.90 5.14 15.97
N LEU A 215 15.17 4.82 17.05
CA LEU A 215 13.72 4.67 16.96
C LEU A 215 13.06 6.03 16.70
N ALA A 216 12.22 6.07 15.65
CA ALA A 216 11.49 7.25 15.22
C ALA A 216 10.26 6.81 14.42
N CYS A 217 9.39 7.77 14.08
CA CYS A 217 8.26 7.50 13.20
C CYS A 217 8.69 6.98 11.82
N GLY A 218 8.21 5.79 11.46
CA GLY A 218 8.55 5.11 10.22
C GLY A 218 9.84 4.29 10.27
N ALA A 219 10.44 4.11 11.45
CA ALA A 219 11.62 3.26 11.58
C ALA A 219 11.25 1.79 11.37
N GLU A 220 12.10 1.04 10.66
CA GLU A 220 11.89 -0.39 10.48
C GLU A 220 11.88 -1.09 11.84
N GLY A 221 10.86 -1.88 12.15
CA GLY A 221 10.77 -2.60 13.42
C GLY A 221 10.24 -1.78 14.62
N SER A 222 9.77 -0.54 14.42
CA SER A 222 8.99 0.16 15.46
C SER A 222 7.66 -0.52 15.77
N GLY A 223 7.14 -1.36 14.86
CA GLY A 223 5.87 -2.05 14.99
C GLY A 223 4.79 -1.44 14.09
N ALA A 224 3.76 -2.23 13.79
CA ALA A 224 2.66 -1.83 12.92
C ALA A 224 1.75 -0.82 13.64
N CYS A 225 1.35 0.26 12.95
CA CYS A 225 0.53 1.32 13.55
C CYS A 225 -0.87 0.88 14.02
N ASP A 226 -1.38 -0.23 13.48
CA ASP A 226 -2.69 -0.80 13.76
C ASP A 226 -2.66 -1.91 14.84
N ALA A 227 -1.50 -2.17 15.44
CA ALA A 227 -1.33 -3.20 16.46
C ALA A 227 -0.70 -2.64 17.73
N VAL A 228 -1.16 -3.11 18.89
CA VAL A 228 -0.54 -2.75 20.18
C VAL A 228 0.85 -3.36 20.28
N HIS A 229 1.83 -2.55 20.69
CA HIS A 229 3.19 -3.03 20.95
C HIS A 229 3.92 -2.18 21.99
N THR A 230 5.01 -2.73 22.54
CA THR A 230 5.71 -2.14 23.68
C THR A 230 6.64 -0.98 23.33
N LEU A 231 7.12 -0.93 22.08
CA LEU A 231 7.95 0.17 21.59
C LEU A 231 7.10 1.42 21.30
N PRO A 232 7.62 2.63 21.49
CA PRO A 232 7.00 3.84 20.96
C PRO A 232 7.15 3.92 19.43
N TYR A 233 6.42 4.85 18.81
CA TYR A 233 6.34 5.07 17.36
C TYR A 233 5.66 3.91 16.62
N CYS A 234 5.49 4.02 15.30
CA CYS A 234 5.06 2.91 14.45
C CYS A 234 5.67 3.08 13.04
N ASP A 235 5.53 2.05 12.21
CA ASP A 235 6.24 1.87 10.93
C ASP A 235 5.74 2.74 9.77
N ASP A 236 4.59 3.41 9.90
CA ASP A 236 4.15 4.46 8.98
C ASP A 236 4.57 5.84 9.49
N SER A 237 5.51 6.50 8.81
CA SER A 237 6.04 7.79 9.24
C SER A 237 4.98 8.89 9.34
N THR A 238 4.05 8.94 8.39
CA THR A 238 3.04 10.01 8.30
C THR A 238 1.96 9.81 9.36
N CYS A 239 1.46 8.59 9.47
CA CYS A 239 0.49 8.22 10.48
C CYS A 239 1.09 8.35 11.88
N CYS A 240 2.27 7.79 12.10
CA CYS A 240 2.97 7.90 13.38
C CYS A 240 3.09 9.35 13.81
N THR A 241 3.54 10.25 12.91
CA THR A 241 3.67 11.68 13.23
C THR A 241 2.32 12.30 13.61
N THR A 242 1.25 11.92 12.91
CA THR A 242 -0.11 12.38 13.21
C THR A 242 -0.56 11.91 14.60
N VAL A 243 -0.36 10.63 14.91
CA VAL A 243 -0.68 10.04 16.21
C VAL A 243 0.17 10.67 17.31
N CYS A 244 1.48 10.86 17.12
CA CYS A 244 2.36 11.52 18.09
C CYS A 244 1.88 12.92 18.47
N ASN A 245 1.42 13.69 17.48
CA ASN A 245 0.94 15.05 17.68
C ASN A 245 -0.36 15.09 18.50
N LEU A 246 -1.20 14.06 18.37
CA LEU A 246 -2.47 13.94 19.09
C LEU A 246 -2.30 13.27 20.46
N ASN A 247 -1.41 12.29 20.55
CA ASN A 247 -1.12 11.50 21.73
C ASN A 247 0.40 11.29 21.89
N PRO A 248 1.10 12.21 22.58
CA PRO A 248 2.54 12.13 22.77
C PRO A 248 3.02 10.85 23.47
N TYR A 249 2.16 10.19 24.25
CA TYR A 249 2.47 8.92 24.92
C TYR A 249 2.95 7.87 23.91
N CYS A 250 2.33 7.84 22.72
CA CYS A 250 2.63 6.89 21.64
C CYS A 250 4.07 6.97 21.15
N CYS A 251 4.76 8.08 21.42
CA CYS A 251 6.08 8.40 20.89
C CYS A 251 7.13 8.63 21.98
N THR A 252 6.72 8.59 23.25
CA THR A 252 7.62 8.69 24.40
C THR A 252 7.66 7.43 25.25
N THR A 253 6.60 6.62 25.23
CA THR A 253 6.43 5.51 26.19
C THR A 253 6.20 4.18 25.50
N GLY A 254 5.23 4.10 24.58
CA GLY A 254 4.85 2.85 23.94
C GLY A 254 3.58 3.00 23.10
N TRP A 255 3.28 2.02 22.27
CA TRP A 255 2.11 2.04 21.38
C TRP A 255 0.98 1.15 21.93
N ASP A 256 0.10 1.74 22.72
CA ASP A 256 -1.01 1.03 23.36
C ASP A 256 -2.31 1.10 22.53
N GLN A 257 -3.41 0.56 23.09
CA GLN A 257 -4.71 0.56 22.41
C GLN A 257 -5.18 1.98 22.08
N SER A 258 -4.86 2.99 22.91
CA SER A 258 -5.23 4.37 22.62
C SER A 258 -4.49 4.93 21.40
N CYS A 259 -3.26 4.46 21.15
CA CYS A 259 -2.50 4.80 19.94
C CYS A 259 -3.14 4.19 18.69
N VAL A 260 -3.52 2.90 18.76
CA VAL A 260 -4.26 2.21 17.69
C VAL A 260 -5.61 2.88 17.41
N ASP A 261 -6.37 3.24 18.45
CA ASP A 261 -7.66 3.92 18.30
C ASP A 261 -7.50 5.33 17.69
N THR A 262 -6.45 6.07 18.10
CA THR A 262 -6.12 7.38 17.53
C THR A 262 -5.72 7.27 16.06
N GLN A 263 -4.90 6.26 15.73
CA GLN A 263 -4.49 5.95 14.37
C GLN A 263 -5.70 5.66 13.47
N ALA A 264 -6.62 4.82 13.93
CA ALA A 264 -7.75 4.35 13.14
C ALA A 264 -8.64 5.51 12.64
N VAL A 265 -8.71 6.59 13.41
CA VAL A 265 -9.50 7.79 13.08
C VAL A 265 -8.65 8.86 12.38
N SER A 266 -7.38 9.02 12.75
CA SER A 266 -6.58 10.19 12.36
C SER A 266 -5.65 9.95 11.18
N CYS A 267 -5.33 8.69 10.87
CA CYS A 267 -4.41 8.31 9.80
C CYS A 267 -5.13 7.74 8.57
N GLN A 268 -6.38 8.12 8.34
CA GLN A 268 -7.11 7.60 7.19
C GLN A 268 -6.48 8.11 5.90
N GLY A 269 -6.14 7.17 5.01
CA GLY A 269 -5.62 7.42 3.68
C GLY A 269 -5.96 6.25 2.77
N CYS A 270 -5.60 6.40 1.49
CA CYS A 270 -5.82 5.33 0.53
C CYS A 270 -5.06 4.05 0.91
N GLY A 271 -5.79 2.94 1.03
CA GLY A 271 -5.21 1.65 1.38
C GLY A 271 -5.11 1.37 2.88
N SER A 272 -5.58 2.28 3.74
CA SER A 272 -5.60 2.02 5.17
C SER A 272 -6.61 0.92 5.52
N LEU A 273 -6.29 0.07 6.51
CA LEU A 273 -7.10 -1.11 6.85
C LEU A 273 -8.52 -0.78 7.33
N ASN A 274 -8.76 0.46 7.77
CA ASN A 274 -10.04 0.91 8.34
C ASN A 274 -10.88 1.78 7.39
N THR A 275 -10.46 1.97 6.13
CA THR A 275 -11.15 2.87 5.19
C THR A 275 -12.27 2.19 4.40
N GLY A 276 -12.70 0.98 4.77
CA GLY A 276 -13.80 0.28 4.09
C GLY A 276 -13.44 -0.19 2.66
N PRO A 277 -14.27 -1.04 2.05
CA PRO A 277 -13.97 -1.60 0.72
C PRO A 277 -14.30 -0.63 -0.42
N CYS A 278 -13.52 -0.66 -1.49
CA CYS A 278 -13.64 0.31 -2.59
C CYS A 278 -14.93 0.20 -3.42
N CYS A 279 -15.58 -0.95 -3.43
CA CYS A 279 -16.79 -1.18 -4.22
C CYS A 279 -18.11 -0.93 -3.45
N ILE A 280 -18.05 -0.59 -2.16
CA ILE A 280 -19.25 -0.31 -1.35
C ILE A 280 -19.16 1.10 -0.79
N ALA A 281 -20.21 1.89 -0.98
CA ALA A 281 -20.25 3.24 -0.45
C ALA A 281 -20.27 3.25 1.09
N HIS A 282 -19.63 4.23 1.72
CA HIS A 282 -19.63 4.45 3.17
C HIS A 282 -19.43 5.93 3.52
N SER A 283 -19.68 6.28 4.78
CA SER A 283 -19.70 7.67 5.26
C SER A 283 -18.32 8.27 5.51
N THR A 284 -17.26 7.46 5.56
CA THR A 284 -15.88 7.93 5.74
C THR A 284 -15.16 8.08 4.39
N PRO A 285 -14.13 8.94 4.29
CA PRO A 285 -13.31 9.05 3.08
C PRO A 285 -12.40 7.82 2.87
N TYR A 286 -11.83 7.75 1.66
CA TYR A 286 -10.88 6.73 1.17
C TYR A 286 -11.46 5.33 1.03
N CYS A 287 -10.67 4.37 0.55
CA CYS A 287 -11.01 2.94 0.55
C CYS A 287 -9.76 2.07 0.70
N SER A 288 -9.96 0.78 0.99
CA SER A 288 -8.94 -0.17 1.44
C SER A 288 -7.91 -0.61 0.39
N ASN A 289 -8.13 -0.33 -0.90
CA ASN A 289 -7.13 -0.58 -1.94
C ASN A 289 -6.45 0.74 -2.32
N SER A 290 -5.14 0.86 -2.06
CA SER A 290 -4.40 2.11 -2.25
C SER A 290 -4.38 2.59 -3.71
N LEU A 291 -4.25 1.68 -4.67
CA LEU A 291 -4.20 2.00 -6.10
C LEU A 291 -5.57 2.41 -6.63
N CYS A 292 -6.62 1.66 -6.29
CA CYS A 292 -7.98 2.00 -6.66
C CYS A 292 -8.40 3.32 -6.01
N CYS A 293 -8.20 3.44 -4.69
CA CYS A 293 -8.50 4.65 -3.94
C CYS A 293 -7.80 5.87 -4.54
N GLY A 294 -6.48 5.80 -4.77
CA GLY A 294 -5.73 6.94 -5.29
C GLY A 294 -6.20 7.38 -6.69
N ALA A 295 -6.60 6.43 -7.52
CA ALA A 295 -7.15 6.72 -8.84
C ALA A 295 -8.54 7.39 -8.76
N VAL A 296 -9.42 6.92 -7.88
CA VAL A 296 -10.72 7.54 -7.64
C VAL A 296 -10.56 8.93 -7.03
N CYS A 297 -9.69 9.12 -6.01
CA CYS A 297 -9.39 10.43 -5.43
C CYS A 297 -8.91 11.45 -6.45
N ALA A 298 -8.13 11.01 -7.44
CA ALA A 298 -7.59 11.88 -8.48
C ALA A 298 -8.68 12.37 -9.45
N LEU A 299 -9.74 11.59 -9.63
CA LEU A 299 -10.90 11.95 -10.45
C LEU A 299 -11.94 12.74 -9.64
N ASP A 300 -12.18 12.34 -8.40
CA ASP A 300 -13.10 12.98 -7.48
C ASP A 300 -12.47 13.13 -6.07
N PRO A 301 -11.93 14.33 -5.76
CA PRO A 301 -11.36 14.62 -4.45
C PRO A 301 -12.35 14.47 -3.29
N PHE A 302 -13.66 14.57 -3.52
CA PHE A 302 -14.68 14.43 -2.49
C PHE A 302 -14.60 13.05 -1.81
N CYS A 303 -14.27 12.01 -2.58
CA CYS A 303 -14.09 10.63 -2.10
C CYS A 303 -13.03 10.50 -1.00
N CYS A 304 -12.12 11.47 -0.90
CA CYS A 304 -10.93 11.41 -0.07
C CYS A 304 -10.85 12.59 0.92
N THR A 305 -11.76 13.54 0.83
CA THR A 305 -11.90 14.64 1.80
C THR A 305 -13.19 14.59 2.60
N SER A 306 -14.20 13.85 2.13
CA SER A 306 -15.54 13.91 2.69
C SER A 306 -16.11 12.52 2.94
N SER A 307 -16.37 11.74 1.90
CA SER A 307 -16.94 10.40 2.05
C SER A 307 -16.79 9.58 0.77
N TRP A 308 -16.66 8.27 0.91
CA TRP A 308 -16.67 7.33 -0.20
C TRP A 308 -18.11 6.97 -0.59
N ASP A 309 -18.79 7.84 -1.35
CA ASP A 309 -20.20 7.67 -1.66
C ASP A 309 -20.48 6.81 -2.92
N ILE A 310 -21.75 6.75 -3.35
CA ILE A 310 -22.15 5.99 -4.54
C ILE A 310 -21.41 6.50 -5.79
N SER A 311 -21.19 7.81 -5.93
CA SER A 311 -20.43 8.38 -7.04
C SER A 311 -18.99 7.84 -7.05
N CYS A 312 -18.34 7.75 -5.88
CA CYS A 312 -17.01 7.15 -5.73
C CYS A 312 -16.98 5.68 -6.21
N THR A 313 -17.99 4.88 -5.86
CA THR A 313 -18.07 3.49 -6.33
C THR A 313 -18.36 3.36 -7.83
N GLN A 314 -19.11 4.30 -8.43
CA GLN A 314 -19.32 4.35 -9.88
C GLN A 314 -18.05 4.78 -10.63
N VAL A 315 -17.26 5.69 -10.05
CA VAL A 315 -15.93 6.00 -10.58
C VAL A 315 -15.03 4.77 -10.48
N ALA A 316 -15.03 4.06 -9.33
CA ALA A 316 -14.25 2.84 -9.14
C ALA A 316 -14.61 1.75 -10.16
N LEU A 317 -15.90 1.55 -10.44
CA LEU A 317 -16.42 0.59 -11.43
C LEU A 317 -15.77 0.74 -12.81
N VAL A 318 -15.55 1.97 -13.28
CA VAL A 318 -15.01 2.25 -14.62
C VAL A 318 -13.52 2.57 -14.62
N THR A 319 -12.87 2.57 -13.46
CA THR A 319 -11.46 2.93 -13.30
C THR A 319 -10.57 1.68 -13.46
N PRO A 320 -9.63 1.64 -14.42
CA PRO A 320 -8.78 0.47 -14.64
C PRO A 320 -7.97 0.05 -13.41
N SER A 321 -7.53 1.00 -12.59
CA SER A 321 -6.79 0.71 -11.34
C SER A 321 -7.63 -0.01 -10.27
N CYS A 322 -8.94 -0.08 -10.45
CA CYS A 322 -9.89 -0.77 -9.57
C CYS A 322 -10.35 -2.12 -10.14
N SER A 323 -9.79 -2.59 -11.27
CA SER A 323 -10.27 -3.82 -11.91
C SER A 323 -10.13 -5.07 -11.04
N SER A 324 -9.18 -5.08 -10.10
CA SER A 324 -9.01 -6.16 -9.13
C SER A 324 -10.17 -6.26 -8.13
N GLU A 325 -10.88 -5.16 -7.89
CA GLU A 325 -11.93 -5.08 -6.87
C GLU A 325 -13.24 -5.73 -7.34
N SER A 326 -13.42 -5.94 -8.65
CA SER A 326 -14.62 -6.54 -9.24
C SER A 326 -15.92 -5.81 -8.87
N CYS A 327 -15.91 -4.48 -8.83
CA CYS A 327 -17.11 -3.69 -8.55
C CYS A 327 -18.23 -4.02 -9.54
N ALA A 328 -19.45 -4.22 -9.03
CA ALA A 328 -20.54 -4.79 -9.83
C ALA A 328 -21.80 -3.92 -9.91
N CYS A 329 -22.04 -3.05 -8.94
CA CYS A 329 -23.24 -2.21 -8.91
C CYS A 329 -23.25 -1.17 -10.02
N GLY A 330 -24.29 -1.16 -10.85
CA GLY A 330 -24.40 -0.21 -11.97
C GLY A 330 -23.58 -0.58 -13.21
N GLY A 331 -22.97 -1.78 -13.24
CA GLY A 331 -22.25 -2.28 -14.40
C GLY A 331 -23.16 -2.46 -15.62
N ASP A 332 -22.70 -2.00 -16.78
CA ASP A 332 -23.40 -2.19 -18.05
C ASP A 332 -23.36 -3.68 -18.41
N LEU A 333 -24.52 -4.32 -18.34
CA LEU A 333 -24.68 -5.73 -18.66
C LEU A 333 -24.96 -5.82 -20.15
N ASP A 334 -24.20 -6.66 -20.87
CA ASP A 334 -24.40 -6.96 -22.29
C ASP A 334 -25.87 -6.85 -22.71
N ALA A 335 -26.13 -6.06 -23.76
CA ALA A 335 -27.46 -5.75 -24.27
C ALA A 335 -28.35 -6.99 -24.36
N GLY A 336 -29.25 -7.15 -23.39
CA GLY A 336 -30.21 -8.26 -23.33
C GLY A 336 -30.40 -8.94 -21.97
N ARG A 337 -29.60 -8.61 -20.94
CA ARG A 337 -29.87 -9.02 -19.55
C ARG A 337 -29.44 -7.95 -18.55
N GLU A 338 -30.20 -6.85 -18.46
CA GLU A 338 -30.18 -6.04 -17.24
C GLU A 338 -30.56 -6.94 -16.06
N ALA A 339 -29.65 -7.10 -15.12
CA ALA A 339 -29.88 -7.87 -13.90
C ALA A 339 -30.69 -6.99 -12.95
N SER A 340 -32.00 -7.23 -12.93
CA SER A 340 -32.91 -6.56 -11.99
C SER A 340 -32.48 -6.86 -10.56
N CYS A 341 -32.45 -5.83 -9.72
CA CYS A 341 -32.20 -5.98 -8.28
C CYS A 341 -33.31 -6.80 -7.57
N PHE A 342 -34.46 -6.95 -8.21
CA PHE A 342 -35.64 -7.63 -7.66
C PHE A 342 -35.77 -9.09 -8.15
N VAL A 343 -34.75 -9.65 -8.81
CA VAL A 343 -34.77 -11.02 -9.31
C VAL A 343 -33.47 -11.74 -8.95
N VAL A 344 -33.60 -12.97 -8.45
CA VAL A 344 -32.45 -13.83 -8.10
C VAL A 344 -31.61 -14.12 -9.33
N HIS A 345 -30.28 -14.01 -9.19
CA HIS A 345 -29.35 -14.39 -10.25
C HIS A 345 -27.95 -14.75 -9.72
N ALA A 346 -27.23 -15.58 -10.46
CA ALA A 346 -25.92 -16.09 -10.05
C ALA A 346 -24.75 -15.08 -10.16
N ARG A 347 -25.01 -13.83 -10.53
CA ARG A 347 -24.00 -12.75 -10.61
C ARG A 347 -23.97 -11.94 -9.30
N ILE A 348 -22.89 -11.21 -9.08
CA ILE A 348 -22.78 -10.18 -8.04
C ILE A 348 -23.37 -8.86 -8.52
N GLY A 349 -23.99 -8.11 -7.61
CA GLY A 349 -24.58 -6.79 -7.88
C GLY A 349 -25.74 -6.79 -8.89
N CYS A 350 -26.37 -5.64 -9.09
CA CYS A 350 -27.48 -5.46 -10.03
C CYS A 350 -27.35 -4.13 -10.82
N ALA A 351 -28.22 -3.94 -11.81
CA ALA A 351 -28.12 -2.85 -12.79
C ALA A 351 -28.41 -1.45 -12.20
N ASP A 352 -29.30 -1.35 -11.21
CA ASP A 352 -29.54 -0.07 -10.53
C ASP A 352 -28.44 0.16 -9.50
N SER A 353 -27.55 1.12 -9.75
CA SER A 353 -26.41 1.41 -8.88
C SER A 353 -26.83 1.81 -7.47
N PHE A 354 -27.92 2.56 -7.31
CA PHE A 354 -28.37 3.03 -6.01
C PHE A 354 -28.97 1.90 -5.19
N CYS A 355 -29.88 1.13 -5.79
CA CYS A 355 -30.47 -0.04 -5.14
C CYS A 355 -29.40 -1.08 -4.81
N CYS A 356 -28.51 -1.36 -5.77
CA CYS A 356 -27.41 -2.29 -5.57
C CYS A 356 -26.55 -1.90 -4.36
N GLN A 357 -26.08 -0.64 -4.30
CA GLN A 357 -25.25 -0.15 -3.20
C GLN A 357 -25.99 -0.20 -1.86
N THR A 358 -27.29 0.12 -1.85
CA THR A 358 -28.13 0.04 -0.64
C THR A 358 -28.20 -1.40 -0.11
N VAL A 359 -28.38 -2.37 -1.01
CA VAL A 359 -28.36 -3.80 -0.66
C VAL A 359 -26.95 -4.22 -0.19
N CYS A 360 -25.88 -3.80 -0.87
CA CYS A 360 -24.50 -4.12 -0.46
C CYS A 360 -24.15 -3.61 0.93
N GLN A 361 -24.62 -2.41 1.28
CA GLN A 361 -24.37 -1.82 2.60
C GLN A 361 -25.08 -2.59 3.71
N ARG A 362 -26.23 -3.19 3.41
CA ARG A 362 -26.95 -4.06 4.34
C ARG A 362 -26.29 -5.43 4.43
N ASP A 363 -25.99 -6.04 3.29
CA ASP A 363 -25.36 -7.34 3.18
C ASP A 363 -24.28 -7.36 2.07
N PRO A 364 -22.99 -7.27 2.45
CA PRO A 364 -21.88 -7.32 1.49
C PRO A 364 -21.83 -8.61 0.67
N TYR A 365 -22.45 -9.70 1.11
CA TYR A 365 -22.52 -10.96 0.36
C TYR A 365 -23.10 -10.76 -1.05
N CYS A 366 -24.11 -9.89 -1.18
CA CYS A 366 -24.77 -9.58 -2.44
C CYS A 366 -23.83 -8.99 -3.51
N CYS A 367 -22.69 -8.45 -3.08
CA CYS A 367 -21.77 -7.71 -3.93
C CYS A 367 -20.40 -8.39 -4.07
N TYR A 368 -20.15 -9.45 -3.31
CA TYR A 368 -18.93 -10.25 -3.41
C TYR A 368 -19.13 -11.73 -3.73
N VAL A 369 -20.34 -12.27 -3.55
CA VAL A 369 -20.60 -13.70 -3.74
C VAL A 369 -21.68 -13.96 -4.79
N THR A 370 -22.92 -13.57 -4.53
CA THR A 370 -24.05 -13.79 -5.47
C THR A 370 -25.27 -12.95 -5.06
N TRP A 371 -26.16 -12.69 -6.02
CA TRP A 371 -27.46 -12.07 -5.77
C TRP A 371 -28.57 -13.12 -5.59
N ASP A 372 -28.73 -13.60 -4.36
CA ASP A 372 -29.69 -14.65 -4.02
C ASP A 372 -31.05 -14.11 -3.52
N GLU A 373 -31.87 -14.99 -2.94
CA GLU A 373 -33.20 -14.66 -2.41
C GLU A 373 -33.13 -13.61 -1.29
N ALA A 374 -32.10 -13.67 -0.43
CA ALA A 374 -31.93 -12.68 0.64
C ALA A 374 -31.61 -11.29 0.08
N CYS A 375 -30.78 -11.21 -0.97
CA CYS A 375 -30.50 -9.95 -1.66
C CYS A 375 -31.76 -9.33 -2.27
N VAL A 376 -32.63 -10.16 -2.86
CA VAL A 376 -33.92 -9.73 -3.41
C VAL A 376 -34.90 -9.29 -2.31
N GLU A 377 -34.94 -9.97 -1.17
CA GLU A 377 -35.74 -9.54 -0.01
C GLU A 377 -35.30 -8.16 0.48
N ILE A 378 -33.99 -7.94 0.63
CA ILE A 378 -33.43 -6.62 1.00
C ILE A 378 -33.80 -5.56 -0.06
N ALA A 379 -33.71 -5.91 -1.36
CA ALA A 379 -34.10 -4.98 -2.43
C ALA A 379 -35.59 -4.62 -2.37
N ASN A 380 -36.48 -5.58 -2.14
CA ASN A 380 -37.92 -5.34 -1.99
C ASN A 380 -38.28 -4.48 -0.77
N ASP A 381 -37.45 -4.52 0.27
CA ASP A 381 -37.61 -3.71 1.48
C ASP A 381 -37.07 -2.28 1.28
N LEU A 382 -35.89 -2.15 0.67
CA LEU A 382 -35.11 -0.89 0.68
C LEU A 382 -35.09 -0.13 -0.65
N CYS A 383 -35.53 -0.72 -1.76
CA CYS A 383 -35.43 -0.11 -3.09
C CYS A 383 -36.78 0.11 -3.77
N SER A 384 -36.85 1.04 -4.73
CA SER A 384 -38.06 1.25 -5.52
C SER A 384 -38.06 0.44 -6.81
N SER A 385 -39.20 -0.16 -7.13
CA SER A 385 -39.51 -0.68 -8.48
C SER A 385 -40.55 0.17 -9.23
N GLN A 386 -41.00 1.28 -8.63
CA GLN A 386 -42.08 2.13 -9.13
C GLN A 386 -41.61 3.58 -9.29
N PRO A 387 -41.66 4.17 -10.51
CA PRO A 387 -41.17 5.52 -10.75
C PRO A 387 -41.82 6.61 -9.88
N GLY A 388 -43.08 6.44 -9.47
CA GLY A 388 -43.79 7.40 -8.62
C GLY A 388 -43.34 7.41 -7.15
N CYS A 389 -42.43 6.52 -6.76
CA CYS A 389 -41.79 6.49 -5.45
C CYS A 389 -40.43 7.19 -5.43
N LEU A 390 -39.93 7.61 -6.59
CA LEU A 390 -38.67 8.34 -6.72
C LEU A 390 -38.92 9.72 -7.32
N ASP A 391 -38.17 10.71 -6.85
CA ASP A 391 -38.18 12.03 -7.46
C ASP A 391 -37.51 11.96 -8.85
N PRO A 392 -38.16 12.49 -9.91
CA PRO A 392 -37.71 12.30 -11.28
C PRO A 392 -36.43 13.08 -11.63
N VAL A 393 -35.97 14.00 -10.76
CA VAL A 393 -34.77 14.80 -10.98
C VAL A 393 -33.59 14.23 -10.20
N THR A 394 -33.82 13.81 -8.96
CA THR A 394 -32.77 13.33 -8.05
C THR A 394 -32.64 11.82 -7.99
N SER A 395 -33.64 11.07 -8.48
CA SER A 395 -33.76 9.61 -8.32
C SER A 395 -33.73 9.13 -6.87
N LEU A 396 -33.90 10.04 -5.91
CA LEU A 396 -34.02 9.74 -4.49
C LEU A 396 -35.48 9.43 -4.14
N PRO A 397 -35.76 8.72 -3.03
CA PRO A 397 -37.12 8.51 -2.56
C PRO A 397 -37.87 9.83 -2.41
N VAL A 398 -39.13 9.85 -2.85
CA VAL A 398 -40.03 10.99 -2.62
C VAL A 398 -40.22 11.21 -1.12
N ASN A 399 -40.43 12.46 -0.71
CA ASN A 399 -40.51 12.79 0.72
C ASN A 399 -41.93 12.58 1.28
N GLY A 400 -42.04 12.22 2.57
CA GLY A 400 -43.30 12.01 3.28
C GLY A 400 -43.47 10.57 3.77
N SER A 401 -43.92 10.41 5.01
CA SER A 401 -44.04 9.09 5.66
C SER A 401 -45.02 8.18 4.94
N CYS A 402 -44.64 6.93 4.71
CA CYS A 402 -45.54 5.91 4.16
C CYS A 402 -46.78 5.66 5.01
N TYR A 403 -46.74 5.95 6.31
CA TYR A 403 -47.82 5.64 7.24
C TYR A 403 -48.70 6.85 7.56
N ILE A 404 -48.42 8.02 6.98
CA ILE A 404 -49.21 9.24 7.17
C ILE A 404 -49.75 9.69 5.81
N ALA A 405 -51.07 9.94 5.73
CA ALA A 405 -51.69 10.43 4.51
C ALA A 405 -51.18 11.83 4.14
N HIS A 406 -50.77 12.01 2.88
CA HIS A 406 -50.40 13.29 2.29
C HIS A 406 -50.97 13.40 0.86
N PRO A 407 -52.28 13.69 0.72
CA PRO A 407 -53.03 13.51 -0.53
C PRO A 407 -52.58 14.37 -1.72
N THR A 408 -51.73 15.37 -1.48
CA THR A 408 -51.21 16.29 -2.52
C THR A 408 -49.85 15.86 -3.07
N ALA A 409 -49.25 14.81 -2.53
CA ALA A 409 -47.96 14.26 -2.96
C ALA A 409 -48.10 12.76 -3.23
N VAL A 410 -47.35 12.25 -4.21
CA VAL A 410 -47.33 10.83 -4.61
C VAL A 410 -46.24 10.07 -3.87
N GLY A 411 -46.42 8.75 -3.77
CA GLY A 411 -45.44 7.83 -3.18
C GLY A 411 -45.17 8.08 -1.69
N CYS A 412 -44.05 7.60 -1.16
CA CYS A 412 -43.60 7.88 0.20
C CYS A 412 -42.09 7.61 0.36
N ASP A 413 -41.53 7.96 1.51
CA ASP A 413 -40.10 7.99 1.83
C ASP A 413 -39.43 6.62 2.01
N LYS A 414 -40.21 5.54 2.17
CA LYS A 414 -39.72 4.16 2.09
C LYS A 414 -39.99 3.59 0.70
N PRO A 415 -38.99 3.55 -0.20
CA PRO A 415 -39.19 3.23 -1.61
C PRO A 415 -39.67 1.78 -1.86
N GLY A 416 -39.23 0.81 -1.05
CA GLY A 416 -39.71 -0.58 -1.12
C GLY A 416 -41.18 -0.69 -0.71
N CYS A 417 -41.53 -0.13 0.45
CA CYS A 417 -42.92 -0.04 0.89
C CYS A 417 -43.82 0.64 -0.15
N CYS A 418 -43.40 1.81 -0.63
CA CYS A 418 -44.11 2.57 -1.65
C CYS A 418 -44.39 1.71 -2.88
N SER A 419 -43.38 0.96 -3.33
CA SER A 419 -43.50 0.10 -4.50
C SER A 419 -44.46 -1.07 -4.29
N GLN A 420 -44.46 -1.68 -3.10
CA GLN A 420 -45.38 -2.76 -2.75
C GLN A 420 -46.83 -2.29 -2.72
N VAL A 421 -47.12 -1.13 -2.12
CA VAL A 421 -48.46 -0.53 -2.15
C VAL A 421 -48.88 -0.24 -3.59
N CYS A 422 -48.03 0.38 -4.38
CA CYS A 422 -48.36 0.77 -5.75
C CYS A 422 -48.40 -0.38 -6.77
N ALA A 423 -47.81 -1.53 -6.45
CA ALA A 423 -47.88 -2.74 -7.27
C ALA A 423 -49.30 -3.35 -7.28
N GLU A 424 -50.13 -3.03 -6.28
CA GLU A 424 -51.51 -3.50 -6.24
C GLU A 424 -52.42 -2.68 -7.17
N PRO A 425 -53.23 -3.33 -8.03
CA PRO A 425 -54.08 -2.64 -9.00
C PRO A 425 -54.99 -1.57 -8.40
N ASP A 426 -55.56 -1.83 -7.21
CA ASP A 426 -56.47 -0.92 -6.53
C ASP A 426 -55.76 0.28 -5.86
N PHE A 427 -54.42 0.22 -5.72
CA PHE A 427 -53.59 1.22 -5.06
C PHE A 427 -52.54 1.86 -5.99
N ALA A 428 -52.54 1.53 -7.28
CA ALA A 428 -51.62 2.12 -8.26
C ALA A 428 -51.68 3.67 -8.31
N TYR A 429 -52.85 4.25 -7.95
CA TYR A 429 -53.03 5.70 -7.88
C TYR A 429 -52.18 6.38 -6.79
N CYS A 430 -51.73 5.65 -5.76
CA CYS A 430 -50.90 6.20 -4.68
C CYS A 430 -49.57 6.77 -5.21
N CYS A 431 -49.06 6.22 -6.31
CA CYS A 431 -47.84 6.67 -7.00
C CYS A 431 -48.09 7.57 -8.21
N GLN A 432 -49.36 7.84 -8.57
CA GLN A 432 -49.71 8.59 -9.77
C GLN A 432 -50.47 9.88 -9.47
N ILE A 433 -51.27 9.88 -8.41
CA ILE A 433 -52.23 10.94 -8.08
C ILE A 433 -51.95 11.52 -6.70
N GLY A 434 -51.85 10.66 -5.67
CA GLY A 434 -51.54 11.11 -4.32
C GLY A 434 -51.68 10.00 -3.28
N TRP A 435 -50.95 10.16 -2.17
CA TRP A 435 -50.89 9.21 -1.06
C TRP A 435 -51.95 9.55 0.00
N ASP A 436 -53.13 8.95 -0.12
CA ASP A 436 -54.24 9.23 0.81
C ASP A 436 -54.28 8.29 2.03
N ALA A 437 -55.34 8.38 2.84
CA ALA A 437 -55.50 7.56 4.04
C ALA A 437 -55.62 6.05 3.75
N LYS A 438 -56.08 5.66 2.56
CA LYS A 438 -56.11 4.25 2.16
C LYS A 438 -54.73 3.78 1.74
N CYS A 439 -53.96 4.61 1.03
CA CYS A 439 -52.55 4.33 0.73
C CYS A 439 -51.74 4.11 2.01
N ALA A 440 -51.88 5.03 2.98
CA ALA A 440 -51.21 4.92 4.27
C ALA A 440 -51.66 3.68 5.06
N ALA A 441 -52.97 3.38 5.11
CA ALA A 441 -53.45 2.16 5.76
C ALA A 441 -52.91 0.89 5.09
N ARG A 442 -52.81 0.87 3.75
CA ARG A 442 -52.25 -0.29 3.05
C ARG A 442 -50.76 -0.45 3.31
N ALA A 443 -50.01 0.65 3.36
CA ALA A 443 -48.60 0.64 3.75
C ALA A 443 -48.41 -0.03 5.12
N VAL A 444 -49.31 0.25 6.06
CA VAL A 444 -49.30 -0.37 7.40
C VAL A 444 -49.54 -1.88 7.34
N GLU A 445 -50.27 -2.37 6.35
CA GLU A 445 -50.53 -3.81 6.23
C GLU A 445 -49.38 -4.57 5.54
N VAL A 446 -48.65 -3.92 4.64
CA VAL A 446 -47.69 -4.60 3.74
C VAL A 446 -46.24 -4.40 4.13
N CYS A 447 -45.90 -3.28 4.75
CA CYS A 447 -44.51 -2.86 4.96
C CYS A 447 -44.25 -2.29 6.36
N ASP A 448 -45.20 -2.42 7.28
CA ASP A 448 -45.08 -1.84 8.61
C ASP A 448 -44.00 -2.54 9.41
N GLN A 449 -42.98 -1.75 9.74
CA GLN A 449 -41.86 -2.18 10.54
C GLN A 449 -41.50 -1.04 11.51
N CYS A 450 -40.99 -1.44 12.67
CA CYS A 450 -40.58 -0.52 13.72
C CYS A 450 -39.45 0.43 13.30
N GLY A 451 -39.53 1.71 13.73
CA GLY A 451 -38.42 2.67 13.59
C GLY A 451 -38.56 3.77 12.53
N ASP A 452 -39.78 4.13 12.11
CA ASP A 452 -39.98 5.26 11.18
C ASP A 452 -39.83 6.62 11.91
N PRO A 453 -38.86 7.48 11.53
CA PRO A 453 -38.59 8.77 12.18
C PRO A 453 -39.78 9.74 12.24
N LEU A 454 -40.78 9.57 11.38
CA LEU A 454 -42.00 10.37 11.31
C LEU A 454 -43.19 9.72 12.06
N SER A 455 -43.04 8.48 12.50
CA SER A 455 -43.96 7.86 13.46
C SER A 455 -43.82 8.50 14.83
N GLY A 456 -44.89 8.44 15.63
CA GLY A 456 -44.88 9.06 16.95
C GLY A 456 -43.85 8.42 17.91
N SER A 457 -43.58 9.12 19.00
CA SER A 457 -42.68 8.61 20.05
C SER A 457 -43.33 7.44 20.78
N CYS A 458 -42.57 6.36 21.03
CA CYS A 458 -43.06 5.23 21.81
C CYS A 458 -43.36 5.58 23.28
N TYR A 459 -42.91 6.76 23.73
CA TYR A 459 -43.13 7.27 25.08
C TYR A 459 -44.40 8.11 25.20
N SER A 460 -45.21 8.23 24.14
CA SER A 460 -46.44 9.05 24.16
C SER A 460 -47.52 8.47 23.24
N PRO A 461 -48.80 8.49 23.65
CA PRO A 461 -49.88 8.00 22.81
C PRO A 461 -50.03 8.86 21.54
N HIS A 462 -50.16 8.21 20.40
CA HIS A 462 -50.36 8.83 19.09
C HIS A 462 -51.25 7.95 18.21
N SER A 463 -51.78 8.52 17.13
CA SER A 463 -52.69 7.85 16.20
C SER A 463 -51.99 7.13 15.04
N ALA A 464 -50.68 7.33 14.88
CA ALA A 464 -49.88 6.58 13.90
C ALA A 464 -49.59 5.15 14.43
N PRO A 465 -49.50 4.14 13.57
CA PRO A 465 -49.00 2.82 13.94
C PRO A 465 -47.50 2.86 14.20
N ASN A 466 -47.01 1.97 15.06
CA ASN A 466 -45.60 1.85 15.46
C ASN A 466 -44.98 3.15 15.99
N CYS A 467 -43.67 3.12 16.26
CA CYS A 467 -42.97 4.27 16.85
C CYS A 467 -41.64 4.53 16.15
N ALA A 468 -41.18 5.78 16.22
CA ALA A 468 -39.91 6.20 15.62
C ALA A 468 -38.67 5.51 16.21
N ASP A 469 -38.74 5.10 17.46
CA ASP A 469 -37.70 4.27 18.05
C ASP A 469 -37.96 2.80 17.71
N GLY A 470 -37.14 2.24 16.83
CA GLY A 470 -37.32 0.87 16.34
C GLY A 470 -37.15 -0.21 17.42
N THR A 471 -36.25 0.01 18.38
CA THR A 471 -35.99 -0.95 19.47
C THR A 471 -37.16 -0.96 20.45
N CYS A 472 -37.63 0.23 20.82
CA CYS A 472 -38.79 0.45 21.66
C CYS A 472 -40.05 -0.11 21.01
N CYS A 473 -40.29 0.19 19.74
CA CYS A 473 -41.43 -0.32 18.98
C CYS A 473 -41.41 -1.85 18.93
N THR A 474 -40.26 -2.47 18.64
CA THR A 474 -40.16 -3.93 18.55
C THR A 474 -40.42 -4.58 19.92
N ALA A 475 -39.92 -3.95 21.00
CA ALA A 475 -40.17 -4.43 22.35
C ALA A 475 -41.65 -4.30 22.77
N VAL A 476 -42.34 -3.23 22.36
CA VAL A 476 -43.77 -3.01 22.65
C VAL A 476 -44.64 -4.01 21.85
N CYS A 477 -44.35 -4.22 20.57
CA CYS A 477 -45.09 -5.16 19.70
C CYS A 477 -44.91 -6.64 20.06
N LEU A 478 -44.01 -6.98 21.00
CA LEU A 478 -43.83 -8.34 21.53
C LEU A 478 -44.62 -8.58 22.84
N ILE A 479 -45.18 -7.53 23.44
CA ILE A 479 -45.87 -7.58 24.73
C ILE A 479 -47.40 -7.53 24.56
N ASP A 480 -47.89 -6.91 23.48
CA ASP A 480 -49.26 -7.04 22.95
C ASP A 480 -49.26 -8.01 21.75
#